data_AF-A0A2L0UFQ4-F1
#
_entry.id   AF-A0A2L0UFQ4-F1
#
_cell.length_a   1.000
_cell.length_b   1.000
_cell.length_c   1.000
_cell.angle_alpha   90.00
_cell.angle_beta   90.00
_cell.angle_gamma   90.00
#
_symmetry.space_group_name_H-M   'P 1'
#
loop_
_entity.id
_entity.type
_entity.pdbx_description
1 polymer ?
#
loop_
_entity_poly.entity_id
_entity_poly.type
_entity_poly.pdbx_seq_one_letter_code
_entity_poly.pdbx_strand_id
1 'polypeptide(L)'
;MSAPTVRKTYTIKETAALTGLPASTLRYYESIGVITPISRGASSKHRIYTPEDLDLLTWVSCLSATGMSVSDMRRYIGNGALGAAAAPEQIELLKAQQEHLAVEARSIALRERYVALKIDYWQAVQDGDDSRAAHLSDEARSLADDLKKTRKQ
;
A
#
# COMPACT_ATOMS: atom_id res chain seq x y z
N MET A 1 -13.87 10.52 -45.19
CA MET A 1 -14.36 9.55 -44.19
C MET A 1 -13.16 9.15 -43.33
N SER A 2 -13.07 9.69 -42.11
CA SER A 2 -11.93 9.43 -41.24
C SER A 2 -11.96 7.98 -40.77
N ALA A 3 -10.84 7.26 -40.94
CA ALA A 3 -10.69 5.89 -40.47
C ALA A 3 -10.96 5.80 -38.96
N PRO A 4 -11.58 4.73 -38.45
CA PRO A 4 -11.76 4.57 -37.02
C PRO A 4 -10.38 4.39 -36.39
N THR A 5 -9.92 5.40 -35.65
CA THR A 5 -8.72 5.27 -34.84
C THR A 5 -8.99 4.21 -33.79
N VAL A 6 -8.41 3.01 -33.96
CA VAL A 6 -8.49 1.96 -32.95
C VAL A 6 -7.77 2.50 -31.71
N ARG A 7 -8.54 2.94 -30.71
CA ARG A 7 -7.98 3.28 -29.41
C ARG A 7 -7.37 2.01 -28.85
N LYS A 8 -6.09 2.07 -28.47
CA LYS A 8 -5.39 0.95 -27.86
C LYS A 8 -6.14 0.51 -26.61
N THR A 9 -6.43 -0.77 -26.50
CA THR A 9 -7.10 -1.34 -25.33
C THR A 9 -6.30 -2.50 -24.76
N TYR A 10 -6.50 -2.76 -23.47
CA TYR A 10 -5.75 -3.76 -22.72
C TYR A 10 -6.69 -4.84 -22.19
N THR A 11 -6.22 -6.08 -22.22
CA THR A 11 -6.83 -7.20 -21.51
C THR A 11 -6.53 -7.09 -20.02
N ILE A 12 -7.31 -7.79 -19.19
CA ILE A 12 -7.05 -7.81 -17.73
C ILE A 12 -5.65 -8.33 -17.38
N LYS A 13 -5.06 -9.21 -18.20
CA LYS A 13 -3.71 -9.73 -17.97
C LYS A 13 -2.66 -8.65 -18.24
N GLU A 14 -2.82 -7.88 -19.32
CA GLU A 14 -1.94 -6.76 -19.63
C GLU A 14 -2.08 -5.65 -18.60
N THR A 15 -3.31 -5.28 -18.23
CA THR A 15 -3.57 -4.29 -17.17
C THR A 15 -2.95 -4.71 -15.84
N ALA A 16 -3.05 -5.99 -15.46
CA ALA A 16 -2.43 -6.49 -14.25
C ALA A 16 -0.89 -6.36 -14.28
N ALA A 17 -0.27 -6.67 -15.42
CA ALA A 17 1.17 -6.52 -15.58
C ALA A 17 1.62 -5.04 -15.55
N LEU A 18 0.84 -4.13 -16.14
CA LEU A 18 1.17 -2.71 -16.23
C LEU A 18 0.94 -1.96 -14.91
N THR A 19 -0.08 -2.33 -14.14
CA THR A 19 -0.45 -1.63 -12.88
C THR A 19 0.17 -2.27 -11.63
N GLY A 20 0.72 -3.48 -11.77
CA GLY A 20 1.16 -4.31 -10.64
C GLY A 20 0.01 -4.87 -9.79
N LEU A 21 -1.25 -4.59 -10.15
CA LEU A 21 -2.42 -5.10 -9.44
C LEU A 21 -2.79 -6.50 -9.96
N PRO A 22 -2.92 -7.52 -9.09
CA PRO A 22 -3.40 -8.82 -9.50
C PRO A 22 -4.77 -8.72 -10.21
N ALA A 23 -5.01 -9.60 -11.19
CA ALA A 23 -6.28 -9.63 -11.90
C ALA A 23 -7.50 -9.87 -10.97
N SER A 24 -7.30 -10.54 -9.83
CA SER A 24 -8.30 -10.66 -8.77
C SER A 24 -8.59 -9.31 -8.10
N THR A 25 -7.56 -8.52 -7.79
CA THR A 25 -7.69 -7.18 -7.22
C THR A 25 -8.38 -6.22 -8.17
N LEU A 26 -8.07 -6.26 -9.47
CA LEU A 26 -8.76 -5.46 -10.48
C LEU A 26 -10.27 -5.75 -10.51
N ARG A 27 -10.67 -7.03 -10.45
CA ARG A 27 -12.08 -7.43 -10.36
C ARG A 27 -12.71 -7.02 -9.03
N TYR A 28 -11.95 -7.14 -7.95
CA TYR A 28 -12.41 -6.77 -6.61
C TYR A 28 -12.70 -5.28 -6.52
N TYR A 29 -11.79 -4.42 -6.98
CA TYR A 29 -11.96 -2.97 -7.00
C TYR A 29 -13.17 -2.53 -7.84
N GLU A 30 -13.41 -3.17 -8.98
CA GLU A 30 -14.65 -2.94 -9.74
C GLU A 30 -15.88 -3.37 -8.94
N SER A 31 -15.86 -4.56 -8.32
CA SER A 31 -17.02 -5.12 -7.61
C SER A 31 -17.47 -4.29 -6.40
N ILE A 32 -16.53 -3.62 -5.75
CA ILE A 32 -16.79 -2.77 -4.59
C ILE A 32 -16.85 -1.28 -4.96
N GLY A 33 -16.79 -0.94 -6.25
CA GLY A 33 -16.95 0.43 -6.75
C GLY A 33 -15.81 1.38 -6.38
N VAL A 34 -14.58 0.88 -6.24
CA VAL A 34 -13.37 1.74 -6.22
C VAL A 34 -13.11 2.31 -7.62
N ILE A 35 -13.34 1.49 -8.64
CA ILE A 35 -13.33 1.90 -10.05
C ILE A 35 -14.72 1.71 -10.64
N THR A 36 -15.03 2.48 -11.68
CA THR A 36 -16.27 2.32 -12.44
C THR A 36 -16.30 0.99 -13.19
N PRO A 37 -17.51 0.46 -13.51
CA PRO A 37 -17.63 -0.78 -14.29
C PRO A 37 -16.83 -0.73 -15.60
N ILE A 38 -16.02 -1.76 -15.84
CA ILE A 38 -15.11 -1.82 -16.99
C ILE A 38 -15.87 -2.37 -18.20
N SER A 39 -15.61 -1.76 -19.36
CA SER A 39 -16.23 -2.19 -20.62
C SER A 39 -15.89 -3.63 -20.98
N ARG A 40 -16.79 -4.28 -21.73
CA ARG A 40 -16.60 -5.66 -22.21
C ARG A 40 -16.46 -5.71 -23.72
N GLY A 41 -15.54 -6.53 -24.21
CA GLY A 41 -15.36 -6.76 -25.63
C GLY A 41 -16.63 -7.30 -26.28
N ALA A 42 -16.99 -6.76 -27.44
CA ALA A 42 -18.22 -7.10 -28.15
C ALA A 42 -18.32 -8.62 -28.44
N SER A 43 -17.22 -9.22 -28.88
CA SER A 43 -17.09 -10.64 -29.23
C SER A 43 -16.69 -11.53 -28.05
N SER A 44 -15.68 -11.14 -27.27
CA SER A 44 -15.13 -11.98 -26.20
C SER A 44 -15.91 -11.92 -24.88
N LYS A 45 -16.75 -10.89 -24.68
CA LYS A 45 -17.43 -10.56 -23.40
C LYS A 45 -16.48 -10.38 -22.19
N HIS A 46 -15.17 -10.39 -22.43
CA HIS A 46 -14.14 -10.14 -21.43
C HIS A 46 -13.94 -8.65 -21.19
N ARG A 47 -13.42 -8.28 -20.00
CA ARG A 47 -13.09 -6.89 -19.67
C ARG A 47 -12.00 -6.35 -20.59
N ILE A 48 -12.21 -5.13 -21.06
CA ILE A 48 -11.31 -4.38 -21.92
C ILE A 48 -11.10 -3.02 -21.27
N TYR A 49 -9.84 -2.70 -20.99
CA TYR A 49 -9.42 -1.47 -20.31
C TYR A 49 -8.92 -0.46 -21.33
N THR A 50 -9.29 0.80 -21.19
CA THR A 50 -8.76 1.90 -21.99
C THR A 50 -7.46 2.44 -21.38
N PRO A 51 -6.73 3.32 -22.07
CA PRO A 51 -5.59 4.03 -21.47
C PRO A 51 -6.01 4.85 -20.24
N GLU A 52 -7.20 5.46 -20.27
CA GLU A 52 -7.72 6.23 -19.14
C GLU A 52 -8.04 5.34 -17.92
N ASP A 53 -8.57 4.13 -18.14
CA ASP A 53 -8.74 3.14 -17.08
C ASP A 53 -7.39 2.74 -16.47
N LEU A 54 -6.35 2.61 -17.30
CA LEU A 54 -5.01 2.25 -16.87
C LEU A 54 -4.38 3.35 -16.02
N ASP A 55 -4.54 4.62 -16.41
CA ASP A 55 -4.07 5.76 -15.64
C ASP A 55 -4.75 5.79 -14.27
N LEU A 56 -6.08 5.67 -14.23
CA LEU A 56 -6.83 5.59 -12.97
C LEU A 56 -6.32 4.44 -12.10
N LEU A 57 -6.19 3.23 -12.65
CA LEU A 57 -5.74 2.06 -11.90
C LEU A 57 -4.31 2.19 -11.39
N THR A 58 -3.46 2.93 -12.09
CA THR A 58 -2.10 3.26 -11.63
C THR A 58 -2.17 4.14 -10.39
N TRP A 59 -3.04 5.16 -10.37
CA TRP A 59 -3.30 5.97 -9.18
C TRP A 59 -3.87 5.14 -8.03
N VAL A 60 -4.85 4.27 -8.30
CA VAL A 60 -5.42 3.37 -7.27
C VAL A 60 -4.34 2.45 -6.68
N SER A 61 -3.44 1.93 -7.52
CA SER A 61 -2.31 1.11 -7.06
C SER A 61 -1.41 1.88 -6.09
N CYS A 62 -1.09 3.14 -6.39
CA CYS A 62 -0.33 4.00 -5.48
C CYS A 62 -1.05 4.22 -4.14
N LEU A 63 -2.35 4.51 -4.14
CA LEU A 63 -3.12 4.68 -2.91
C LEU A 63 -3.15 3.38 -2.09
N SER A 64 -3.37 2.24 -2.75
CA SER A 64 -3.34 0.94 -2.08
C SER A 64 -1.97 0.64 -1.47
N ALA A 65 -0.88 1.04 -2.14
CA ALA A 65 0.47 0.83 -1.64
C ALA A 65 0.78 1.65 -0.38
N THR A 66 0.07 2.76 -0.15
CA THR A 66 0.16 3.52 1.11
C THR A 66 -0.59 2.88 2.28
N GLY A 67 -1.28 1.75 2.07
CA GLY A 67 -2.07 1.09 3.11
C GLY A 67 -3.42 1.75 3.39
N MET A 68 -3.91 2.62 2.49
CA MET A 68 -5.24 3.21 2.64
C MET A 68 -6.32 2.13 2.57
N SER A 69 -7.36 2.32 3.38
CA SER A 69 -8.55 1.47 3.33
C SER A 69 -9.25 1.59 1.97
N VAL A 70 -9.99 0.56 1.57
CA VAL A 70 -10.84 0.60 0.36
C VAL A 70 -11.83 1.77 0.39
N SER A 71 -12.39 2.06 1.58
CA SER A 71 -13.31 3.19 1.76
C SER A 71 -12.62 4.53 1.49
N ASP A 72 -11.40 4.72 1.99
CA ASP A 72 -10.64 5.96 1.80
C ASP A 72 -10.18 6.11 0.36
N MET A 73 -9.75 5.02 -0.28
CA MET A 73 -9.43 5.03 -1.72
C MET A 73 -10.65 5.44 -2.56
N ARG A 74 -11.84 4.90 -2.27
CA ARG A 74 -13.07 5.28 -2.98
C ARG A 74 -13.38 6.77 -2.80
N ARG A 75 -13.24 7.27 -1.57
CA ARG A 75 -13.44 8.69 -1.25
C ARG A 75 -12.44 9.58 -1.98
N TYR A 76 -11.17 9.21 -1.99
CA TYR A 76 -10.11 9.91 -2.69
C TYR A 76 -10.38 10.00 -4.20
N ILE A 77 -10.77 8.89 -4.82
CA ILE A 77 -11.10 8.85 -6.26
C ILE A 77 -12.36 9.68 -6.56
N GLY A 78 -13.41 9.56 -5.74
CA GLY A 78 -14.65 10.34 -5.89
C GLY A 78 -14.43 11.85 -5.81
N ASN A 79 -13.55 12.29 -4.91
CA ASN A 79 -13.15 13.69 -4.76
C ASN A 79 -12.46 14.23 -6.01
N GLY A 80 -11.79 13.37 -6.80
CA GLY A 80 -11.16 13.77 -8.06
C GLY A 80 -12.15 14.39 -9.06
N ALA A 81 -13.40 13.91 -9.08
CA ALA A 81 -14.45 14.46 -9.94
C ALA A 81 -14.94 15.86 -9.52
N LEU A 82 -14.73 16.23 -8.25
CA LEU A 82 -15.12 17.53 -7.68
C LEU A 82 -14.03 18.60 -7.84
N GLY A 83 -12.82 18.20 -8.27
CA GLY A 83 -11.71 19.11 -8.50
C GLY A 83 -11.31 19.90 -7.26
N ALA A 84 -11.03 21.21 -7.43
CA ALA A 84 -10.52 22.07 -6.36
C ALA A 84 -11.46 22.18 -5.15
N ALA A 85 -12.77 21.98 -5.32
CA ALA A 85 -13.74 22.06 -4.23
C ALA A 85 -13.54 20.96 -3.18
N ALA A 86 -12.98 19.81 -3.55
CA ALA A 86 -12.68 18.72 -2.63
C ALA A 86 -11.26 18.76 -2.06
N ALA A 87 -10.46 19.79 -2.38
CA ALA A 87 -9.08 19.87 -1.89
C ALA A 87 -8.95 19.81 -0.36
N PRO A 88 -9.80 20.48 0.46
CA PRO A 88 -9.74 20.34 1.91
C PRO A 88 -9.95 18.90 2.37
N GLU A 89 -10.91 18.20 1.76
CA GLU A 89 -11.23 16.82 2.09
C GLU A 89 -10.11 15.84 1.72
N GLN A 90 -9.46 16.06 0.57
CA GLN A 90 -8.28 15.28 0.15
C GLN A 90 -7.11 15.46 1.11
N ILE A 91 -6.86 16.71 1.53
CA ILE A 91 -5.78 17.02 2.47
C ILE A 91 -6.00 16.30 3.80
N GLU A 92 -7.22 16.32 4.33
CA GLU A 92 -7.53 15.63 5.59
C GLU A 92 -7.37 14.11 5.50
N LEU A 93 -7.82 13.50 4.39
CA LEU A 93 -7.63 12.07 4.16
C LEU A 93 -6.14 11.70 4.09
N LEU A 94 -5.34 12.49 3.38
CA LEU A 94 -3.90 12.26 3.25
C LEU A 94 -3.14 12.49 4.56
N LYS A 95 -3.52 13.50 5.35
CA LYS A 95 -2.93 13.74 6.68
C LYS A 95 -3.20 12.57 7.63
N ALA A 96 -4.43 12.06 7.66
CA ALA A 96 -4.77 10.91 8.47
C ALA A 96 -3.93 9.68 8.08
N GLN A 97 -3.77 9.42 6.78
CA GLN A 97 -2.90 8.34 6.31
C GLN A 97 -1.42 8.59 6.65
N GLN A 98 -0.94 9.82 6.53
CA GLN A 98 0.42 10.19 6.90
C GLN A 98 0.69 9.93 8.39
N GLU A 99 -0.26 10.25 9.27
CA GLU A 99 -0.14 9.99 10.70
C GLU A 99 -0.10 8.48 11.00
N HIS A 100 -0.96 7.70 10.34
CA HIS A 100 -0.94 6.24 10.45
C HIS A 100 0.41 5.65 10.04
N LEU A 101 0.93 6.05 8.88
CA LEU A 101 2.25 5.62 8.39
C LEU A 101 3.38 6.03 9.36
N ALA A 102 3.28 7.20 9.99
CA ALA A 102 4.27 7.63 10.98
C ALA A 102 4.24 6.74 12.24
N VAL A 103 3.07 6.26 12.67
CA VAL A 103 2.93 5.28 13.77
C VAL A 103 3.57 3.94 13.36
N GLU A 104 3.25 3.45 12.17
CA GLU A 104 3.83 2.21 11.64
C GLU A 104 5.36 2.28 11.55
N ALA A 105 5.89 3.38 11.00
CA ALA A 105 7.34 3.61 10.88
C ALA A 105 8.03 3.58 12.25
N ARG A 106 7.44 4.20 13.28
CA ARG A 106 7.96 4.11 14.65
C ARG A 106 7.95 2.68 15.19
N SER A 107 6.90 1.91 14.89
CA SER A 107 6.82 0.51 15.31
C SER A 107 7.87 -0.36 14.60
N ILE A 108 8.08 -0.15 13.29
CA ILE A 108 9.10 -0.84 12.50
C ILE A 108 10.49 -0.51 13.05
N ALA A 109 10.81 0.76 13.25
CA ALA A 109 12.10 1.17 13.81
C ALA A 109 12.38 0.54 15.19
N LEU A 110 11.36 0.42 16.04
CA LEU A 110 11.49 -0.25 17.34
C LEU A 110 11.80 -1.75 17.19
N ARG A 111 11.12 -2.42 16.24
CA ARG A 111 11.34 -3.85 15.94
C ARG A 111 12.73 -4.08 15.34
N GLU A 112 13.17 -3.21 14.43
CA GLU A 112 14.52 -3.26 13.84
C GLU A 112 15.59 -3.11 14.90
N ARG A 113 15.44 -2.16 15.84
CA ARG A 113 16.38 -1.99 16.96
C ARG A 113 16.48 -3.25 17.81
N TYR A 114 15.37 -3.92 18.10
CA TYR A 114 15.39 -5.17 18.85
C TYR A 114 16.15 -6.28 18.11
N VAL A 115 15.92 -6.42 16.80
CA VAL A 115 16.66 -7.39 15.98
C VAL A 115 18.15 -7.06 15.96
N ALA A 116 18.52 -5.79 15.82
CA ALA A 116 19.92 -5.33 15.86
C ALA A 116 20.59 -5.69 17.20
N LEU A 117 19.96 -5.41 18.34
CA LEU A 117 20.49 -5.80 19.66
C LEU A 117 20.68 -7.31 19.78
N LYS A 118 19.79 -8.11 19.21
CA LYS A 118 19.93 -9.58 19.20
C LYS A 118 21.07 -10.04 18.30
N ILE A 119 21.32 -9.38 17.17
CA ILE A 119 22.48 -9.65 16.32
C ILE A 119 23.77 -9.35 17.10
N ASP A 120 23.86 -8.17 17.70
CA ASP A 120 25.03 -7.75 18.49
C ASP A 120 25.30 -8.69 19.67
N TYR A 121 24.23 -9.15 20.33
CA TYR A 121 24.30 -10.14 21.40
C TYR A 121 24.96 -11.43 20.92
N TRP A 122 24.51 -11.99 19.79
CA TRP A 122 25.07 -13.22 19.26
C TRP A 122 26.50 -13.05 18.76
N GLN A 123 26.85 -11.86 18.26
CA GLN A 123 28.24 -11.53 17.93
C GLN A 123 29.12 -11.54 19.18
N ALA A 124 28.67 -10.93 20.28
CA ALA A 124 29.41 -10.97 21.55
C ALA A 124 29.59 -12.40 22.09
N VAL A 125 28.55 -13.24 21.98
CA VAL A 125 28.64 -14.67 22.34
C VAL A 125 29.64 -15.40 21.46
N GLN A 126 29.65 -15.15 20.15
CA GLN A 126 30.61 -15.74 19.22
C GLN A 126 32.05 -15.34 19.56
N ASP A 127 32.25 -14.10 19.99
CA ASP A 127 33.56 -13.55 20.34
C ASP A 127 34.02 -13.95 21.75
N GLY A 128 33.16 -14.62 22.54
CA GLY A 128 33.43 -15.00 23.94
C GLY A 128 33.39 -13.83 24.92
N ASP A 129 32.74 -12.71 24.55
CA ASP A 129 32.59 -11.53 25.40
C ASP A 129 31.31 -11.61 26.24
N ASP A 130 31.40 -12.35 27.35
CA ASP A 130 30.28 -12.58 28.27
C ASP A 130 29.73 -11.29 28.89
N SER A 131 30.59 -10.29 29.11
CA SER A 131 30.19 -9.01 29.71
C SER A 131 29.31 -8.20 28.76
N ARG A 132 29.74 -8.10 27.49
CA ARG A 132 28.94 -7.44 26.44
C ARG A 132 27.66 -8.20 26.15
N ALA A 133 27.72 -9.54 26.10
CA ALA A 133 26.54 -10.38 25.91
C ALA A 133 25.50 -10.17 27.03
N ALA A 134 25.93 -10.09 28.29
CA ALA A 134 25.04 -9.82 29.41
C ALA A 134 24.36 -8.45 29.28
N HIS A 135 25.13 -7.39 28.99
CA HIS A 135 24.61 -6.04 28.82
C HIS A 135 23.56 -5.94 27.70
N LEU A 136 23.86 -6.50 26.52
CA LEU A 136 22.96 -6.49 25.36
C LEU A 136 21.68 -7.31 25.62
N SER A 137 21.78 -8.39 26.40
CA SER A 137 20.63 -9.18 26.80
C SER A 137 19.67 -8.38 27.69
N ASP A 138 20.20 -7.61 28.64
CA ASP A 138 19.39 -6.75 29.51
C ASP A 138 18.75 -5.59 28.74
N GLU A 139 19.49 -4.95 27.83
CA GLU A 139 18.93 -3.91 26.95
C GLU A 139 17.80 -4.47 26.06
N ALA A 140 18.02 -5.65 25.44
CA ALA A 140 17.00 -6.30 24.63
C ALA A 140 15.75 -6.66 25.44
N ARG A 141 15.90 -7.06 26.72
CA ARG A 141 14.76 -7.34 27.61
C ARG A 141 13.95 -6.09 27.89
N SER A 142 14.61 -4.96 28.19
CA SER A 142 13.94 -3.68 28.39
C SER A 142 13.17 -3.25 27.14
N LEU A 143 13.78 -3.37 25.96
CA LEU A 143 13.14 -3.02 24.69
C LEU A 143 11.96 -3.94 24.33
N ALA A 144 12.02 -5.22 24.70
CA ALA A 144 10.94 -6.17 24.47
C ALA A 144 9.64 -5.78 25.18
N ASP A 145 9.71 -5.10 26.32
CA ASP A 145 8.51 -4.65 27.03
C ASP A 145 7.84 -3.48 26.30
N ASP A 146 8.60 -2.61 25.63
CA ASP A 146 8.06 -1.54 24.80
C ASP A 146 7.44 -2.07 23.49
N LEU A 147 8.01 -3.14 22.93
CA LEU A 147 7.40 -3.88 21.82
C LEU A 147 6.05 -4.50 22.19
N LYS A 148 5.90 -5.03 23.41
CA LYS A 148 4.61 -5.60 23.87
C LYS A 148 3.55 -4.52 24.05
N LYS A 149 3.93 -3.30 24.45
CA LYS A 149 3.01 -2.17 24.62
C LYS A 149 2.49 -1.66 23.27
N THR A 150 3.36 -1.56 22.27
CA THR A 150 3.00 -1.07 20.92
C THR A 150 2.09 -2.02 20.13
N ARG A 151 1.97 -3.31 20.52
CA ARG A 151 1.05 -4.28 19.89
C ARG A 151 -0.38 -4.23 20.43
N LYS A 152 -0.63 -3.51 21.53
CA LYS A 152 -1.95 -3.44 22.19
C LYS A 152 -2.76 -2.19 21.81
N GLN A 153 -2.18 -1.26 21.06
CA GLN A 153 -2.85 -0.11 20.44
C GLN A 153 -3.15 -0.42 18.99
#